data_AF-A0A2T5HG86-F1
#
_entry.id   AF-A0A2T5HG86-F1
#
_cell.length_a   1.000
_cell.length_b   1.000
_cell.length_c   1.000
_cell.angle_alpha   90.00
_cell.angle_beta   90.00
_cell.angle_gamma   90.00
#
_symmetry.space_group_name_H-M   'P 1'
#
loop_
_entity.id
_entity.type
_entity.pdbx_description
1 polymer ?
#
loop_
_entity_poly.entity_id
_entity_poly.type
_entity_poly.pdbx_seq_one_letter_code
_entity_poly.pdbx_strand_id
1 'polypeptide(L)'
;MKTDGITYLTDVSLITCIVTAGRADQVILAAQGMGTPGAIVFHAHGLGPRERHGLLGIAIDAEKEVVSLLVAADYQDAVLEAIYYAANLDVPGAGMIYATPVEKVATYIPRQMLEQGKVL
;
A
#
# COMPACT_ATOMS: atom_id res chain seq x y z
N MET A 1 -4.13 29.71 -24.97
CA MET A 1 -3.05 28.70 -24.96
C MET A 1 -3.24 27.88 -23.69
N LYS A 2 -3.64 26.61 -23.77
CA LYS A 2 -3.66 25.74 -22.58
C LYS A 2 -2.21 25.54 -22.18
N THR A 3 -1.84 25.91 -20.96
CA THR A 3 -0.54 25.52 -20.40
C THR A 3 -0.65 24.03 -20.07
N ASP A 4 -0.31 23.18 -21.04
CA ASP A 4 -0.34 21.71 -20.91
C ASP A 4 0.85 21.24 -20.05
N GLY A 5 0.83 21.58 -18.77
CA GLY A 5 1.81 21.11 -17.78
C GLY A 5 1.26 19.94 -16.97
N ILE A 6 2.10 18.94 -16.70
CA ILE A 6 1.77 17.88 -15.74
C ILE A 6 1.77 18.50 -14.34
N THR A 7 0.69 18.32 -13.59
CA THR A 7 0.67 18.62 -12.15
C THR A 7 1.15 17.40 -11.40
N TYR A 8 2.18 17.59 -10.58
CA TYR A 8 2.73 16.54 -9.74
C TYR A 8 2.27 16.72 -8.29
N LEU A 9 1.84 15.63 -7.67
CA LEU A 9 1.73 15.53 -6.21
C LEU A 9 3.12 15.14 -5.69
N THR A 10 3.62 15.91 -4.73
CA THR A 10 4.86 15.65 -3.98
C THR A 10 4.52 15.30 -2.54
N ASP A 11 5.53 14.89 -1.76
CA ASP A 11 5.36 14.54 -0.34
C ASP A 11 4.38 13.36 -0.16
N VAL A 12 4.55 12.35 -1.01
CA VAL A 12 3.75 11.13 -1.03
C VAL A 12 4.63 9.94 -0.67
N SER A 13 4.08 9.02 0.11
CA SER A 13 4.67 7.72 0.41
C SER A 13 3.83 6.61 -0.21
N LEU A 14 4.50 5.60 -0.75
CA LEU A 14 3.87 4.35 -1.19
C LEU A 14 4.00 3.32 -0.06
N ILE A 15 2.88 3.00 0.58
CA ILE A 15 2.81 1.86 1.50
C ILE A 15 2.59 0.60 0.67
N THR A 16 3.37 -0.43 0.94
CA THR A 16 3.21 -1.76 0.35
C THR A 16 3.10 -2.81 1.45
N CYS A 17 1.99 -3.53 1.46
CA CYS A 17 1.70 -4.62 2.38
C CYS A 17 1.62 -5.93 1.60
N ILE A 18 2.35 -6.94 2.04
CA ILE A 18 2.40 -8.26 1.42
C ILE A 18 1.84 -9.24 2.43
N VAL A 19 0.77 -9.94 2.05
CA VAL A 19 0.04 -10.89 2.90
C VAL A 19 -0.17 -12.21 2.15
N THR A 20 -0.55 -13.26 2.86
CA THR A 20 -1.05 -14.50 2.23
C THR A 20 -2.25 -14.21 1.35
N ALA A 21 -2.39 -14.93 0.23
CA ALA A 21 -3.53 -14.78 -0.67
C ALA A 21 -4.88 -14.94 0.08
N GLY A 22 -5.88 -14.16 -0.34
CA GLY A 22 -7.18 -14.08 0.31
C GLY A 22 -7.23 -13.18 1.54
N ARG A 23 -6.17 -12.40 1.83
CA ARG A 23 -6.12 -11.46 2.97
C ARG A 23 -6.04 -10.00 2.57
N ALA A 24 -5.91 -9.67 1.28
CA ALA A 24 -5.85 -8.30 0.79
C ALA A 24 -7.06 -7.45 1.24
N ASP A 25 -8.26 -8.02 1.28
CA ASP A 25 -9.48 -7.31 1.66
C ASP A 25 -9.39 -6.68 3.06
N GLN A 26 -8.76 -7.36 4.02
CA GLN A 26 -8.57 -6.83 5.38
C GLN A 26 -7.67 -5.59 5.37
N VAL A 27 -6.62 -5.60 4.54
CA VAL A 27 -5.71 -4.47 4.35
C VAL A 27 -6.45 -3.30 3.70
N ILE A 28 -7.23 -3.57 2.65
CA ILE A 28 -7.97 -2.55 1.90
C ILE A 28 -9.01 -1.87 2.80
N LEU A 29 -9.77 -2.65 3.57
CA LEU A 29 -10.78 -2.12 4.48
C LEU A 29 -10.15 -1.26 5.59
N ALA A 30 -9.02 -1.68 6.15
CA ALA A 30 -8.30 -0.89 7.15
C ALA A 30 -7.79 0.43 6.57
N ALA A 31 -7.21 0.39 5.38
CA ALA A 31 -6.76 1.58 4.67
C ALA A 31 -7.92 2.54 4.33
N GLN A 32 -9.05 2.01 3.88
CA GLN A 32 -10.27 2.80 3.62
C GLN A 32 -10.82 3.43 4.91
N GLY A 33 -10.75 2.72 6.04
CA GLY A 33 -11.10 3.25 7.36
C GLY A 33 -10.26 4.48 7.77
N MET A 34 -9.04 4.58 7.25
CA MET A 34 -8.15 5.75 7.42
C MET A 34 -8.39 6.84 6.37
N GLY A 35 -9.44 6.73 5.56
CA GLY A 35 -9.77 7.73 4.54
C GLY A 35 -8.88 7.66 3.29
N THR A 36 -8.14 6.57 3.08
CA THR A 36 -7.36 6.40 1.84
C THR A 36 -8.30 5.98 0.69
N PRO A 37 -8.29 6.68 -0.46
CA PRO A 37 -9.32 6.51 -1.49
C PRO A 37 -9.12 5.29 -2.40
N GLY A 38 -8.07 4.49 -2.22
CA GLY A 38 -7.86 3.29 -3.03
C GLY A 38 -6.55 2.56 -2.77
N ALA A 39 -6.44 1.37 -3.34
CA ALA A 39 -5.25 0.54 -3.34
C ALA A 39 -5.14 -0.23 -4.65
N ILE A 40 -3.92 -0.62 -5.01
CA ILE A 40 -3.61 -1.51 -6.13
C ILE A 40 -3.27 -2.87 -5.53
N VAL A 41 -3.82 -3.94 -6.09
CA VAL A 41 -3.57 -5.31 -5.62
C VAL A 41 -2.92 -6.12 -6.73
N PHE A 42 -1.85 -6.83 -6.39
CA PHE A 42 -1.18 -7.77 -7.27
C PHE A 42 -1.19 -9.16 -6.64
N HIS A 43 -1.40 -10.19 -7.44
CA HIS A 43 -1.07 -11.56 -7.04
C HIS A 43 0.42 -11.79 -7.22
N ALA A 44 1.03 -12.44 -6.25
CA ALA A 44 2.45 -12.73 -6.24
C ALA A 44 2.72 -14.13 -5.72
N HIS A 45 3.91 -14.64 -6.01
CA HIS A 45 4.48 -15.79 -5.32
C HIS A 45 5.66 -15.33 -4.49
N GLY A 46 5.64 -15.64 -3.20
CA GLY A 46 6.72 -15.34 -2.27
C GLY A 46 7.51 -16.58 -1.93
N LEU A 47 8.77 -16.40 -1.52
CA LEU A 47 9.51 -17.44 -0.81
C LEU A 47 9.95 -16.95 0.57
N GLY A 48 9.74 -17.77 1.60
CA GLY A 48 10.03 -17.45 3.00
C GLY A 48 11.09 -18.35 3.65
N PRO A 49 11.72 -17.95 4.77
CA PRO A 49 12.69 -18.78 5.48
C PRO A 49 12.13 -20.15 5.89
N ARG A 50 10.82 -20.23 6.11
CA ARG A 50 10.11 -21.45 6.51
C ARG A 50 9.97 -22.48 5.38
N GLU A 51 10.02 -22.08 4.12
CA GLU A 51 9.91 -23.00 2.98
C GLU A 51 11.18 -23.81 2.74
N ARG A 52 12.27 -23.48 3.45
CA ARG A 52 13.52 -24.23 3.39
C ARG A 52 13.50 -25.55 4.17
N HIS A 53 12.39 -25.94 4.82
CA HIS A 53 12.30 -27.14 5.66
C HIS A 53 11.91 -28.45 4.90
N GLY A 54 12.25 -28.59 3.63
CA GLY A 54 12.04 -29.83 2.88
C GLY A 54 10.54 -30.16 2.67
N LEU A 55 10.09 -31.37 3.05
CA LEU A 55 8.70 -31.83 2.90
C LEU A 55 7.66 -30.91 3.57
N LEU A 56 8.07 -30.14 4.59
CA LEU A 56 7.22 -29.12 5.25
C LEU A 56 7.03 -27.85 4.43
N GLY A 57 7.90 -27.57 3.45
CA GLY A 57 7.77 -26.42 2.54
C GLY A 57 6.70 -26.60 1.46
N ILE A 58 6.30 -27.84 1.17
CA ILE A 58 5.26 -28.17 0.17
C ILE A 58 3.86 -27.77 0.66
N ALA A 59 3.67 -27.69 1.99
CA ALA A 59 2.41 -27.28 2.61
C ALA A 59 2.28 -25.76 2.80
N ILE A 60 3.32 -24.99 2.46
CA ILE A 60 3.31 -23.54 2.62
C ILE A 60 2.72 -22.91 1.37
N ASP A 61 1.68 -22.13 1.58
CA ASP A 61 1.08 -21.34 0.51
C ASP A 61 2.07 -20.27 0.06
N ALA A 62 2.68 -20.50 -1.11
CA ALA A 62 3.57 -19.55 -1.77
C ALA A 62 2.79 -18.38 -2.35
N GLU A 63 1.46 -18.47 -2.50
CA GLU A 63 0.64 -17.39 -3.00
C GLU A 63 0.56 -16.25 -1.99
N LYS A 64 0.68 -15.05 -2.53
CA LYS A 64 0.69 -13.79 -1.81
C LYS A 64 -0.19 -12.79 -2.55
N GLU A 65 -0.69 -11.84 -1.80
CA GLU A 65 -1.26 -10.61 -2.34
C GLU A 65 -0.43 -9.43 -1.87
N VAL A 66 -0.12 -8.55 -2.82
CA VAL A 66 0.62 -7.31 -2.59
C VAL A 66 -0.37 -6.16 -2.74
N VAL A 67 -0.65 -5.47 -1.64
CA VAL A 67 -1.51 -4.30 -1.59
C VAL A 67 -0.64 -3.05 -1.50
N SER A 68 -0.78 -2.17 -2.47
CA SER A 68 0.00 -0.94 -2.59
C SER A 68 -0.91 0.28 -2.62
N LEU A 69 -0.63 1.28 -1.78
CA LEU A 69 -1.43 2.50 -1.68
C LEU A 69 -0.56 3.73 -1.46
N LEU A 70 -1.00 4.86 -2.03
CA LEU A 70 -0.34 6.15 -1.90
C LEU A 70 -1.01 6.97 -0.80
N VAL A 71 -0.18 7.56 0.06
CA VAL A 71 -0.62 8.39 1.19
C VAL A 71 0.26 9.64 1.28
N ALA A 72 -0.25 10.71 1.88
CA ALA A 72 0.59 11.85 2.25
C ALA A 72 1.68 11.40 3.22
N ALA A 73 2.91 11.90 3.05
CA ALA A 73 4.07 11.45 3.81
C ALA A 73 3.92 11.68 5.33
N ASP A 74 3.23 12.76 5.72
CA ASP A 74 2.91 13.09 7.12
C ASP A 74 1.84 12.18 7.74
N TYR A 75 1.08 11.46 6.91
CA TYR A 75 0.04 10.52 7.34
C TYR A 75 0.47 9.06 7.25
N GLN A 76 1.67 8.79 6.72
CA GLN A 76 2.11 7.44 6.41
C GLN A 76 2.13 6.51 7.64
N ASP A 77 2.59 7.01 8.79
CA ASP A 77 2.83 6.17 9.96
C ASP A 77 1.50 5.69 10.56
N ALA A 78 0.52 6.59 10.62
CA ALA A 78 -0.82 6.26 11.10
C ALA A 78 -1.51 5.20 10.22
N VAL A 79 -1.40 5.34 8.89
CA VAL A 79 -1.97 4.35 7.96
C VAL A 79 -1.23 3.03 8.03
N LEU A 80 0.11 3.07 8.09
CA LEU A 80 0.94 1.88 8.18
C LEU A 80 0.63 1.07 9.44
N GLU A 81 0.52 1.74 10.59
CA GLU A 81 0.18 1.10 11.87
C GLU A 81 -1.24 0.48 11.84
N ALA A 82 -2.23 1.19 11.30
CA ALA A 82 -3.58 0.66 11.16
C ALA A 82 -3.62 -0.61 10.30
N ILE A 83 -2.89 -0.62 9.18
CA ILE A 83 -2.77 -1.80 8.31
C ILE A 83 -2.00 -2.93 9.01
N TYR A 84 -0.92 -2.61 9.73
CA TYR A 84 -0.08 -3.58 10.41
C TYR A 84 -0.91 -4.48 11.35
N TYR A 85 -1.74 -3.85 12.20
CA TYR A 85 -2.60 -4.61 13.10
C TYR A 85 -3.77 -5.29 12.39
N ALA A 86 -4.41 -4.63 11.40
CA ALA A 86 -5.52 -5.25 10.67
C ALA A 86 -5.09 -6.51 9.88
N ALA A 87 -3.86 -6.54 9.39
CA ALA A 87 -3.28 -7.70 8.71
C ALA A 87 -2.65 -8.72 9.68
N ASN A 88 -2.71 -8.49 11.00
CA ASN A 88 -2.05 -9.31 12.02
C ASN A 88 -0.55 -9.53 11.73
N LEU A 89 0.17 -8.49 11.31
CA LEU A 89 1.60 -8.61 10.97
C LEU A 89 2.50 -8.78 12.19
N ASP A 90 1.93 -8.76 13.40
CA ASP A 90 2.54 -9.10 14.67
C ASP A 90 2.62 -10.63 14.91
N VAL A 91 1.98 -11.45 14.07
CA VAL A 91 2.10 -12.91 14.16
C VAL A 91 3.10 -13.49 13.16
N PRO A 92 3.89 -14.53 13.55
CA PRO A 92 4.91 -15.09 12.66
C PRO A 92 4.34 -15.62 11.35
N GLY A 93 4.83 -15.11 10.22
CA GLY A 93 4.47 -15.56 8.88
C GLY A 93 3.22 -14.92 8.28
N ALA A 94 2.65 -13.89 8.93
CA ALA A 94 1.50 -13.16 8.39
C ALA A 94 1.81 -12.30 7.16
N GLY A 95 3.07 -11.92 6.95
CA GLY A 95 3.49 -11.09 5.84
C GLY A 95 4.55 -10.06 6.20
N MET A 96 4.59 -8.98 5.44
CA MET A 96 5.42 -7.80 5.74
C MET A 96 4.75 -6.52 5.22
N ILE A 97 5.12 -5.39 5.80
CA ILE A 97 4.71 -4.07 5.35
C ILE A 97 5.91 -3.13 5.35
N TYR A 98 5.98 -2.25 4.36
CA TYR A 98 7.01 -1.22 4.26
C TYR A 98 6.47 0.01 3.54
N ALA A 99 7.15 1.13 3.70
CA ALA A 99 6.88 2.37 2.98
C ALA A 99 8.09 2.80 2.15
N THR A 100 7.81 3.32 0.96
CA THR A 100 8.82 3.86 0.04
C THR A 100 8.49 5.32 -0.29
N PRO A 101 9.43 6.27 -0.12
CA PRO A 101 9.22 7.64 -0.57
C PRO A 101 8.96 7.72 -2.07
N VAL A 102 7.99 8.52 -2.49
CA VAL A 102 7.67 8.75 -3.91
C VAL A 102 7.99 10.20 -4.28
N GLU A 103 8.90 10.38 -5.25
CA GLU A 103 9.33 11.72 -5.64
C GLU A 103 8.21 12.52 -6.31
N LYS A 104 7.43 11.87 -7.19
CA LYS A 104 6.38 12.51 -7.98
C LYS A 104 5.26 11.53 -8.30
N VAL A 105 4.01 11.95 -8.11
CA VAL A 105 2.82 11.26 -8.60
C VAL A 105 2.08 12.16 -9.58
N ALA A 106 1.63 11.63 -10.70
CA ALA A 106 0.79 12.35 -11.66
C ALA A 106 -0.51 11.57 -11.90
N THR A 107 -1.64 12.28 -11.80
CA THR A 107 -2.97 11.74 -12.08
C THR A 107 -3.89 12.85 -12.58
N TYR A 108 -5.10 12.49 -13.00
CA TYR A 108 -6.14 13.48 -13.24
C TYR A 108 -6.54 14.15 -11.93
N ILE A 109 -6.31 15.46 -11.83
CA ILE A 109 -6.74 16.27 -10.68
C ILE A 109 -7.87 17.20 -11.17
N PRO A 110 -9.09 17.10 -10.62
CA PRO A 110 -10.18 18.02 -10.94
C PRO A 110 -9.75 19.47 -10.70
N ARG A 111 -10.08 20.38 -11.64
CA ARG A 111 -9.65 21.79 -11.57
C ARG A 111 -10.02 22.48 -10.26
N GLN A 112 -11.19 22.16 -9.72
CA GLN A 112 -11.66 22.73 -8.45
C GLN A 112 -10.70 22.46 -7.28
N MET A 113 -10.03 21.31 -7.25
CA MET A 113 -9.06 20.99 -6.19
C MET A 113 -7.73 21.72 -6.37
N LEU A 114 -7.33 21.99 -7.61
CA LEU A 114 -6.14 22.80 -7.91
C LEU A 114 -6.30 24.26 -7.48
N GLU A 115 -7.53 24.78 -7.51
CA GLU A 115 -7.84 26.14 -7.07
C GLU A 115 -7.85 26.24 -5.55
N GLN A 116 -8.31 25.20 -4.83
CA GLN A 116 -8.31 25.15 -3.36
C GLN A 116 -6.90 25.01 -2.76
N GLY A 117 -6.03 24.20 -3.39
CA GLY A 117 -4.65 24.00 -2.92
C GLY A 117 -3.71 25.20 -3.09
N LYS A 118 -4.13 26.26 -3.81
CA LYS A 118 -3.37 27.50 -3.97
C LYS A 118 -3.69 28.58 -2.92
N VAL A 119 -4.64 28.31 -2.02
CA VAL A 119 -5.14 29.28 -1.03
C VAL A 119 -4.48 29.09 0.35
N LEU A 120 -3.52 28.17 0.47
CA LEU A 120 -2.67 27.98 1.64
C LEU A 120 -1.24 28.46 1.35
#